data_AF-A0A9D9RPJ7-F1
#
_entry.id   AF-A0A9D9RPJ7-F1
#
_cell.length_a   1.000
_cell.length_b   1.000
_cell.length_c   1.000
_cell.angle_alpha   90.00
_cell.angle_beta   90.00
_cell.angle_gamma   90.00
#
_symmetry.space_group_name_H-M   'P 1'
#
loop_
_entity.id
_entity.type
_entity.pdbx_description
1 polymer ?
#
loop_
_entity_poly.entity_id
_entity_poly.type
_entity_poly.pdbx_seq_one_letter_code
_entity_poly.pdbx_strand_id
1 'polypeptide(L)'
;MDKIDDFIRYSVLFLYYKNLFSEKQRLYLELYLEENNSLTEIAEGFKVTRQAVFDNIKRGFKQLDEYEKKLEIFKKEKELKMKLEGLKENFSMKKLEEIIKYLDYDEVL
;
A
#
# COMPACT_ATOMS: atom_id res chain seq x y z
N MET A 1 -3.61 -0.43 -18.43
CA MET A 1 -2.83 -0.68 -17.20
C MET A 1 -3.14 -2.12 -16.82
N ASP A 2 -2.14 -2.99 -16.80
CA ASP A 2 -2.38 -4.43 -16.70
C ASP A 2 -2.98 -4.79 -15.35
N LYS A 3 -3.99 -5.66 -15.33
CA LYS A 3 -4.70 -6.08 -14.11
C LYS A 3 -3.75 -6.62 -13.03
N ILE A 4 -2.60 -7.16 -13.44
CA ILE A 4 -1.56 -7.70 -12.56
C ILE A 4 -0.81 -6.57 -11.86
N ASP A 5 -0.50 -5.48 -12.57
CA ASP A 5 0.21 -4.33 -11.99
C ASP A 5 -0.65 -3.65 -10.91
N ASP A 6 -1.95 -3.53 -11.16
CA ASP A 6 -2.90 -2.98 -10.18
C ASP A 6 -3.01 -3.89 -8.94
N PHE A 7 -3.09 -5.21 -9.13
CA PHE A 7 -3.13 -6.17 -8.01
C PHE A 7 -1.90 -6.04 -7.12
N ILE A 8 -0.69 -6.07 -7.70
CA ILE A 8 0.56 -5.95 -6.95
C ILE A 8 0.61 -4.62 -6.21
N ARG A 9 0.24 -3.52 -6.87
CA ARG A 9 0.18 -2.19 -6.26
C ARG A 9 -0.73 -2.20 -5.03
N TYR A 10 -1.95 -2.73 -5.12
CA TYR A 10 -2.86 -2.76 -3.98
C TYR A 10 -2.41 -3.70 -2.87
N SER A 11 -1.80 -4.85 -3.20
CA SER A 11 -1.19 -5.72 -2.18
C SER A 11 -0.12 -4.99 -1.38
N VAL A 12 0.75 -4.22 -2.05
CA VAL A 12 1.78 -3.42 -1.38
C VAL A 12 1.16 -2.32 -0.51
N LEU A 13 0.22 -1.53 -1.04
CA LEU A 13 -0.45 -0.49 -0.27
C LEU A 13 -1.20 -1.07 0.94
N PHE A 14 -1.77 -2.27 0.81
CA PHE A 14 -2.46 -2.94 1.89
C PHE A 14 -1.52 -3.31 3.04
N LEU A 15 -0.27 -3.69 2.77
CA LEU A 15 0.73 -3.93 3.83
C LEU A 15 0.91 -2.71 4.74
N TYR A 16 0.92 -1.50 4.18
CA TYR A 16 1.05 -0.26 4.95
C TYR A 16 -0.24 0.11 5.69
N TYR A 17 -1.40 -0.08 5.05
CA TYR A 17 -2.63 0.57 5.50
C TYR A 17 -3.68 -0.39 6.06
N LYS A 18 -3.44 -1.71 6.11
CA LYS A 18 -4.45 -2.70 6.54
C LYS A 18 -5.07 -2.41 7.91
N ASN A 19 -4.31 -1.83 8.83
CA ASN A 19 -4.79 -1.51 10.18
C ASN A 19 -5.71 -0.28 10.25
N LEU A 20 -5.86 0.47 9.16
CA LEU A 20 -6.79 1.61 9.05
C LEU A 20 -8.19 1.19 8.59
N PHE A 21 -8.37 -0.06 8.21
CA PHE A 21 -9.66 -0.59 7.78
C PHE A 21 -10.48 -1.09 8.98
N SER A 22 -11.81 -1.08 8.82
CA SER A 22 -12.67 -1.83 9.73
C SER A 22 -12.41 -3.32 9.59
N GLU A 23 -12.64 -4.08 10.66
CA GLU A 23 -12.36 -5.53 10.72
C GLU A 23 -12.94 -6.30 9.51
N LYS A 24 -14.22 -6.07 9.19
CA LYS A 24 -14.89 -6.75 8.07
C LYS A 24 -14.27 -6.40 6.72
N GLN A 25 -13.92 -5.12 6.50
CA GLN A 25 -13.33 -4.66 5.25
C GLN A 25 -11.89 -5.15 5.10
N ARG A 26 -11.12 -5.16 6.19
CA ARG A 26 -9.76 -5.72 6.25
C ARG A 26 -9.78 -7.20 5.90
N LEU A 27 -10.66 -7.98 6.51
CA LEU A 27 -10.75 -9.42 6.27
C LEU A 27 -11.04 -9.76 4.80
N TYR A 28 -11.93 -9.01 4.14
CA TYR A 28 -12.23 -9.25 2.72
C TYR A 28 -11.02 -8.95 1.83
N LEU A 29 -10.24 -7.93 2.17
CA LEU A 29 -9.01 -7.57 1.47
C LEU A 29 -7.87 -8.56 1.75
N GLU A 30 -7.72 -9.04 2.99
CA GLU A 30 -6.74 -10.09 3.37
C GLU A 30 -6.95 -11.35 2.53
N LEU A 31 -8.19 -11.86 2.52
CA LEU A 31 -8.54 -13.05 1.74
C LEU A 31 -8.24 -12.87 0.24
N TYR A 32 -8.49 -11.68 -0.30
CA TYR A 32 -8.31 -11.41 -1.73
C TYR A 32 -6.86 -11.13 -2.14
N LEU A 33 -6.15 -10.30 -1.36
CA LEU A 33 -4.82 -9.77 -1.71
C LEU A 33 -3.66 -10.61 -1.15
N GLU A 34 -3.86 -11.28 -0.02
CA GLU A 34 -2.81 -12.05 0.69
C GLU A 34 -3.04 -13.57 0.54
N GLU A 35 -4.29 -14.04 0.64
CA GLU A 35 -4.61 -15.49 0.58
C GLU A 35 -4.95 -16.00 -0.84
N ASN A 36 -5.07 -15.11 -1.83
CA ASN A 36 -5.44 -15.42 -3.21
C ASN A 36 -6.84 -16.05 -3.38
N ASN A 37 -7.75 -15.85 -2.42
CA ASN A 37 -9.12 -16.31 -2.56
C ASN A 37 -9.83 -15.51 -3.67
N SER A 38 -10.58 -16.22 -4.50
CA SER A 38 -11.46 -15.62 -5.50
C SER A 38 -12.66 -14.94 -4.85
N LEU A 39 -13.30 -14.02 -5.59
CA LEU A 39 -14.54 -13.36 -5.15
C LEU A 39 -15.66 -14.35 -4.82
N THR A 40 -15.67 -15.51 -5.49
CA THR A 40 -16.66 -16.57 -5.28
C THR A 40 -16.40 -17.29 -3.97
N GLU A 41 -15.15 -17.70 -3.71
CA GLU A 41 -14.77 -18.37 -2.45
C GLU A 41 -15.06 -17.48 -1.23
N ILE A 42 -14.76 -16.18 -1.33
CA ILE A 42 -15.10 -15.21 -0.27
C ILE A 42 -16.62 -15.10 -0.13
N ALA A 43 -17.38 -15.00 -1.24
CA ALA A 43 -18.83 -14.87 -1.18
C ALA A 43 -19.49 -16.08 -0.50
N GLU A 44 -19.04 -17.28 -0.84
CA GLU A 44 -19.51 -18.53 -0.25
C GLU A 44 -19.17 -18.61 1.25
N GLY A 45 -17.91 -18.31 1.63
CA GLY A 45 -17.47 -18.33 3.02
C GLY A 45 -18.24 -17.39 3.94
N PHE A 46 -18.68 -16.24 3.44
CA PHE A 46 -19.45 -15.24 4.20
C PHE A 46 -20.96 -15.28 3.94
N LYS A 47 -21.46 -16.20 3.10
CA LYS A 47 -22.88 -16.30 2.70
C LYS A 47 -23.45 -14.97 2.17
N VAL A 48 -22.68 -14.28 1.36
CA VAL A 48 -23.05 -13.01 0.70
C VAL A 48 -23.01 -13.19 -0.82
N THR A 49 -23.49 -12.19 -1.57
CA THR A 49 -23.39 -12.24 -3.03
C THR A 49 -21.96 -11.92 -3.50
N ARG A 50 -21.54 -12.54 -4.61
CA ARG A 50 -20.27 -12.21 -5.28
C ARG A 50 -20.15 -10.72 -5.61
N GLN A 51 -21.28 -10.07 -5.96
CA GLN A 51 -21.31 -8.64 -6.21
C GLN A 51 -21.02 -7.82 -4.95
N ALA A 52 -21.55 -8.22 -3.79
CA ALA A 52 -21.27 -7.55 -2.52
C ALA A 52 -19.79 -7.62 -2.14
N VAL A 53 -19.12 -8.75 -2.41
CA VAL A 53 -17.67 -8.91 -2.22
C VAL A 53 -16.90 -8.02 -3.19
N PHE A 54 -17.27 -8.03 -4.47
CA PHE A 54 -16.63 -7.17 -5.49
C PHE A 54 -16.72 -5.68 -5.12
N ASP A 55 -17.90 -5.20 -4.74
CA ASP A 55 -18.11 -3.81 -4.35
C ASP A 55 -17.33 -3.45 -3.08
N ASN A 56 -17.22 -4.41 -2.14
CA ASN A 56 -16.41 -4.26 -0.94
C ASN A 56 -14.93 -4.09 -1.28
N ILE A 57 -14.33 -4.98 -2.08
CA ILE A 57 -12.92 -4.91 -2.49
C ILE A 57 -12.64 -3.63 -3.27
N LYS A 58 -13.52 -3.26 -4.22
CA LYS A 58 -13.39 -2.03 -5.00
C LYS A 58 -13.39 -0.77 -4.12
N ARG A 59 -14.22 -0.73 -3.08
CA ARG A 59 -14.17 0.36 -2.09
C ARG A 59 -12.87 0.35 -1.30
N GLY A 60 -12.38 -0.84 -0.93
CA GLY A 60 -11.11 -1.01 -0.26
C GLY A 60 -9.93 -0.43 -1.06
N PHE A 61 -9.87 -0.71 -2.36
CA PHE A 61 -8.85 -0.16 -3.25
C PHE A 61 -8.90 1.36 -3.34
N LYS A 62 -10.10 1.93 -3.43
CA LYS A 62 -10.26 3.39 -3.40
C LYS A 62 -9.76 3.98 -2.08
N GLN A 63 -10.00 3.31 -0.95
CA GLN A 63 -9.47 3.75 0.35
C GLN A 63 -7.94 3.66 0.42
N LEU A 64 -7.33 2.59 -0.13
CA LEU A 64 -5.87 2.49 -0.24
C LEU A 64 -5.28 3.64 -1.07
N ASP A 65 -5.90 3.98 -2.20
CA ASP A 65 -5.50 5.13 -3.01
C ASP A 65 -5.61 6.44 -2.22
N GLU A 66 -6.69 6.63 -1.46
CA GLU A 66 -6.91 7.81 -0.63
C GLU A 66 -5.91 7.90 0.52
N TYR A 67 -5.57 6.77 1.16
CA TYR A 67 -4.54 6.72 2.19
C TYR A 67 -3.17 7.05 1.62
N GLU A 68 -2.77 6.43 0.51
CA GLU A 68 -1.48 6.72 -0.11
C GLU A 68 -1.40 8.18 -0.58
N LYS A 69 -2.47 8.73 -1.16
CA LYS A 69 -2.52 10.14 -1.57
C LYS A 69 -2.30 11.10 -0.39
N LYS A 70 -2.76 10.74 0.81
CA LYS A 70 -2.67 11.60 2.01
C LYS A 70 -1.40 11.39 2.81
N LEU A 71 -0.94 10.15 2.92
CA LEU A 71 0.15 9.75 3.81
C LEU A 71 1.48 9.61 3.06
N GLU A 72 1.42 9.23 1.78
CA GLU A 72 2.56 9.05 0.87
C GLU A 72 3.65 8.10 1.42
N ILE A 73 3.29 7.12 2.25
CA ILE A 73 4.27 6.26 2.93
C ILE A 73 5.06 5.45 1.90
N PHE A 74 4.36 4.79 0.98
CA PHE A 74 5.01 3.96 -0.03
C PHE A 74 5.87 4.81 -0.97
N LYS A 75 5.36 5.96 -1.42
CA LYS A 75 6.12 6.92 -2.23
C LYS A 75 7.41 7.36 -1.52
N LYS A 76 7.33 7.82 -0.27
CA LYS A 76 8.47 8.31 0.50
C LYS A 76 9.51 7.22 0.74
N GLU A 77 9.09 5.99 1.02
CA GLU A 77 9.99 4.84 1.18
C GLU A 77 10.70 4.52 -0.13
N LYS A 78 9.98 4.51 -1.27
CA LYS A 78 10.56 4.28 -2.59
C LYS A 78 11.60 5.35 -2.95
N GLU A 79 11.29 6.62 -2.71
CA GLU A 79 12.22 7.74 -2.92
C GLU A 79 13.46 7.61 -2.04
N LEU A 80 13.30 7.26 -0.75
CA LEU A 80 14.42 7.02 0.15
C LEU A 80 15.31 5.88 -0.34
N LYS A 81 14.71 4.76 -0.75
CA LYS A 81 15.45 3.61 -1.29
C LYS A 81 16.28 4.00 -2.51
N MET A 82 15.70 4.75 -3.45
CA MET A 82 16.43 5.25 -4.63
C MET A 82 17.62 6.14 -4.24
N LYS A 83 17.44 7.04 -3.26
CA LYS A 83 18.53 7.88 -2.76
C LYS A 83 19.65 7.04 -2.13
N LEU A 84 19.30 6.03 -1.34
CA LEU A 84 20.26 5.12 -0.70
C LEU A 84 21.00 4.25 -1.72
N GLU A 85 20.32 3.74 -2.75
CA GLU A 85 20.96 3.02 -3.86
C GLU A 85 21.95 3.92 -4.61
N GLY A 86 21.56 5.16 -4.92
CA GLY A 86 22.45 6.15 -5.54
C GLY A 86 23.62 6.61 -4.66
N LEU A 87 23.47 6.56 -3.33
CA LEU A 87 24.56 6.77 -2.38
C LEU A 87 25.51 5.57 -2.37
N LYS A 88 24.98 4.35 -2.40
CA LYS A 88 25.77 3.11 -2.45
C LYS A 88 26.63 3.02 -3.72
N GLU A 89 26.08 3.43 -4.87
CA GLU A 89 26.81 3.40 -6.15
C GLU A 89 27.91 4.45 -6.25
N ASN A 90 27.68 5.64 -5.67
CA ASN A 90 28.64 6.73 -5.70
C ASN A 90 28.54 7.54 -4.41
N PHE A 91 29.26 7.05 -3.40
CA PHE A 91 29.27 7.60 -2.06
C PHE A 91 29.85 9.03 -2.04
N SER A 92 29.16 9.93 -1.35
CA SER A 92 29.70 11.23 -1.00
C SER A 92 29.06 11.72 0.30
N MET A 93 29.84 12.41 1.14
CA MET A 93 29.33 12.96 2.39
C MET A 93 28.15 13.89 2.15
N LYS A 94 28.22 14.71 1.09
CA LYS A 94 27.12 15.61 0.68
C LYS A 94 25.79 14.87 0.44
N LYS A 95 25.81 13.76 -0.31
CA LYS A 95 24.59 12.96 -0.57
C LYS A 95 24.03 12.33 0.71
N LEU A 96 24.92 11.90 1.61
CA LEU A 96 24.51 11.37 2.91
C LEU A 96 23.81 12.44 3.74
N GLU A 97 24.36 13.65 3.80
CA GLU A 97 23.76 14.80 4.48
C GLU A 97 22.40 15.17 3.88
N GLU A 98 22.25 15.15 2.55
CA GLU A 98 20.97 15.38 1.87
C GLU A 98 19.90 14.33 2.22
N ILE A 99 20.31 13.06 2.40
CA ILE A 99 19.39 11.99 2.83
C ILE A 99 18.98 12.17 4.28
N ILE A 100 19.92 12.49 5.17
CA ILE A 100 19.61 12.77 6.58
C ILE A 100 18.64 13.94 6.69
N LYS A 101 18.91 15.06 6.00
CA LYS A 101 18.01 16.22 5.97
C LYS A 101 16.63 15.90 5.42
N TYR A 102 16.52 14.98 4.46
CA TYR A 102 15.22 14.53 3.95
C TYR A 102 14.39 13.74 4.99
N LEU A 103 15.05 13.15 5.99
CA LEU A 103 14.42 12.39 7.07
C LEU A 103 14.18 13.20 8.33
N ASP A 104 14.90 14.31 8.52
CA ASP A 104 14.69 15.21 9.64
C ASP A 104 13.30 15.89 9.53
N TYR A 105 12.46 15.68 10.54
CA TYR A 105 11.11 16.26 10.66
C TYR A 105 11.13 17.73 11.12
N ASP A 106 12.31 18.32 11.29
CA ASP A 106 12.50 19.62 11.92
C ASP A 106 12.33 20.78 10.92
N GLU A 107 11.08 21.22 10.75
CA GLU A 107 10.72 22.65 10.70
C GLU A 107 9.20 22.90 10.86
N VAL A 108 8.43 21.97 11.43
CA VAL A 108 6.99 22.19 11.71
C VAL A 108 6.59 21.62 13.08
N LEU A 109 7.19 22.13 14.15
CA LEU A 109 6.59 22.25 15.49
C LEU A 109 7.08 23.53 16.16
#